data_AF-A0A661AC94-F1
#
_entry.id   AF-A0A661AC94-F1
#
_cell.length_a   1.000
_cell.length_b   1.000
_cell.length_c   1.000
_cell.angle_alpha   90.00
_cell.angle_beta   90.00
_cell.angle_gamma   90.00
#
_symmetry.space_group_name_H-M   'P 1'
#
loop_
_entity.id
_entity.type
_entity.pdbx_description
1 polymer ?
#
loop_
_entity_poly.entity_id
_entity_poly.type
_entity_poly.pdbx_seq_one_letter_code
_entity_poly.pdbx_strand_id
1 'polypeptide(L)'
;MRGKVIFTIHSHIDVEWLWDWRETQEVVLETYRNMVEILERYEKATCVSTSSIFLEWIKKNDPELFKRIKRLVEEERFEPVSGLYLEPDCNLPSETSFLKNIETGRKFLRDNLGKIPDIMFIPDSFGFPPFIPYVLREEGYRYFMTSKLNYEARCRFPYYYFIWEGLRGARVLACQTPGMYMGYPSPGGVYSAYWKVKRKHEIPLCIFFIGEGDHGGAVTPSMVEEVLNKRKDRWHPVDELDYSFGTLSSFFAELEKYKDKLPVYSGELYIKTHRGTFTTEAKIKRFLYRAERTLKEIEFLRGNIPELEDLWRFLLFYEFHDTLSGTCIRDVYERFDEGVKEFWKRAEDLRGEEWVNPDEREKIYFVEENENFYRVDIPPRSLGGRKEKLISSW
;
A
#
# COMPACT_ATOMS: atom_id res chain seq x y z
N MET A 1 -12.15 32.86 -6.68
CA MET A 1 -10.80 32.28 -6.48
C MET A 1 -10.53 31.39 -7.68
N ARG A 2 -9.37 31.53 -8.33
CA ARG A 2 -8.97 30.64 -9.45
C ARG A 2 -8.82 29.21 -8.93
N GLY A 3 -9.20 28.22 -9.73
CA GLY A 3 -9.05 26.82 -9.35
C GLY A 3 -7.60 26.40 -9.32
N LYS A 4 -7.20 25.56 -8.36
CA LYS A 4 -5.82 25.10 -8.22
C LYS A 4 -5.70 23.63 -8.63
N VAL A 5 -4.69 23.30 -9.41
CA VAL A 5 -4.34 21.91 -9.73
C VAL A 5 -2.89 21.67 -9.34
N ILE A 6 -2.69 20.72 -8.45
CA ILE A 6 -1.39 20.27 -7.98
C ILE A 6 -0.98 19.05 -8.79
N PHE A 7 0.20 19.10 -9.39
CA PHE A 7 0.81 17.96 -10.06
C PHE A 7 1.86 17.32 -9.18
N THR A 8 1.95 16.00 -9.22
CA THR A 8 3.09 15.25 -8.66
C THR A 8 3.44 14.09 -9.57
N ILE A 9 4.72 13.75 -9.61
CA ILE A 9 5.20 12.58 -10.32
C ILE A 9 4.93 11.33 -9.49
N HIS A 10 4.36 10.30 -10.12
CA HIS A 10 4.18 8.99 -9.53
C HIS A 10 4.34 7.92 -10.61
N SER A 11 5.22 6.96 -10.35
CA SER A 11 5.36 5.74 -11.14
C SER A 11 4.94 4.57 -10.27
N HIS A 12 3.78 3.98 -10.58
CA HIS A 12 3.33 2.77 -9.91
C HIS A 12 4.15 1.58 -10.40
N ILE A 13 4.57 0.72 -9.48
CA ILE A 13 5.40 -0.44 -9.79
C ILE A 13 4.80 -1.61 -9.04
N ASP A 14 4.28 -2.59 -9.77
CA ASP A 14 3.88 -3.85 -9.17
C ASP A 14 5.12 -4.69 -8.91
N VAL A 15 5.26 -5.16 -7.67
CA VAL A 15 6.47 -5.90 -7.30
C VAL A 15 6.56 -7.20 -8.10
N GLU A 16 5.41 -7.82 -8.34
CA GLU A 16 5.21 -9.02 -9.14
C GLU A 16 3.82 -8.95 -9.78
N TRP A 17 3.75 -9.15 -11.10
CA TRP A 17 2.46 -9.29 -11.79
C TRP A 17 2.59 -10.18 -13.02
N LEU A 18 2.95 -9.60 -14.16
CA LEU A 18 3.26 -10.34 -15.40
C LEU A 18 4.77 -10.65 -15.55
N TRP A 19 5.51 -10.40 -14.48
CA TRP A 19 6.96 -10.50 -14.33
C TRP A 19 7.29 -10.95 -12.89
N ASP A 20 8.55 -11.34 -12.69
CA ASP A 20 9.10 -11.75 -11.40
C ASP A 20 9.80 -10.55 -10.72
N TRP A 21 9.78 -10.50 -9.39
CA TRP A 21 10.34 -9.39 -8.62
C TRP A 21 11.83 -9.14 -8.86
N ARG A 22 12.59 -10.14 -9.33
CA ARG A 22 14.00 -9.98 -9.68
C ARG A 22 14.19 -8.99 -10.82
N GLU A 23 13.30 -9.03 -11.82
CA GLU A 23 13.25 -8.03 -12.90
C GLU A 23 12.85 -6.66 -12.34
N THR A 24 11.84 -6.63 -11.46
CA THR A 24 11.37 -5.41 -10.81
C THR A 24 12.49 -4.66 -10.08
N GLN A 25 13.50 -5.35 -9.54
CA GLN A 25 14.64 -4.66 -8.90
C GLN A 25 15.40 -3.75 -9.87
N GLU A 26 15.56 -4.17 -11.13
CA GLU A 26 16.21 -3.36 -12.18
C GLU A 26 15.29 -2.24 -12.63
N VAL A 27 14.01 -2.54 -12.84
CA VAL A 27 12.96 -1.56 -13.18
C VAL A 27 12.88 -0.43 -12.13
N VAL A 28 12.95 -0.77 -10.84
CA VAL A 28 12.97 0.19 -9.74
C VAL A 28 14.20 1.08 -9.84
N LEU A 29 15.38 0.53 -10.08
CA LEU A 29 16.61 1.32 -10.23
C LEU A 29 16.50 2.29 -11.42
N GLU A 30 16.06 1.82 -12.58
CA GLU A 30 15.92 2.64 -13.77
C GLU A 30 14.87 3.74 -13.59
N THR A 31 13.70 3.39 -13.05
CA THR A 31 12.60 4.33 -12.81
C THR A 31 13.03 5.42 -11.81
N TYR A 32 13.67 5.04 -10.70
CA TYR A 32 14.09 6.02 -9.69
C TYR A 32 15.28 6.86 -10.16
N ARG A 33 16.23 6.32 -10.94
CA ARG A 33 17.27 7.14 -11.58
C ARG A 33 16.65 8.20 -12.47
N ASN A 34 15.71 7.80 -13.33
CA ASN A 34 15.01 8.73 -14.19
C ASN A 34 14.25 9.81 -13.39
N MET A 35 13.48 9.42 -12.37
CA MET A 35 12.76 10.37 -11.52
C MET A 35 13.72 11.36 -10.84
N VAL A 36 14.85 10.90 -10.29
CA VAL A 36 15.86 11.76 -9.66
C VAL A 36 16.48 12.72 -10.67
N GLU A 37 16.82 12.26 -11.88
CA GLU A 37 17.34 13.13 -12.95
C GLU A 37 16.34 14.20 -13.39
N ILE A 38 15.05 13.86 -13.46
CA ILE A 38 13.97 14.81 -13.73
C ILE A 38 13.88 15.85 -12.62
N LEU A 39 13.93 15.43 -11.36
CA LEU A 39 13.90 16.35 -10.22
C LEU A 39 15.15 17.25 -10.20
N GLU A 40 16.34 16.74 -10.48
CA GLU A 40 17.55 17.57 -10.55
C GLU A 40 17.50 18.57 -11.71
N ARG A 41 16.87 18.21 -12.83
CA ARG A 41 16.72 19.11 -14.00
C ARG A 41 15.65 20.18 -13.79
N TYR A 42 14.54 19.84 -13.13
CA TYR A 42 13.37 20.71 -12.99
C TYR A 42 13.09 21.01 -11.51
N GLU A 43 13.69 22.07 -10.98
CA GLU A 43 13.65 22.44 -9.54
C GLU A 43 12.24 22.52 -8.92
N LYS A 44 11.21 22.80 -9.72
CA LYS A 44 9.82 22.86 -9.23
C LYS A 44 9.14 21.51 -9.13
N ALA A 45 9.62 20.50 -9.85
CA ALA A 45 8.99 19.19 -9.89
C ALA A 45 9.11 18.49 -8.52
N THR A 46 8.07 17.70 -8.21
CA THR A 46 7.94 16.88 -7.01
C THR A 46 7.52 15.48 -7.41
N CYS A 47 7.87 14.48 -6.60
CA CYS A 47 7.41 13.11 -6.79
C CYS A 47 6.99 12.45 -5.47
N VAL A 48 6.28 11.33 -5.60
CA VAL A 48 5.85 10.50 -4.48
C VAL A 48 6.30 9.05 -4.68
N SER A 49 6.56 8.36 -3.57
CA SER A 49 6.92 6.93 -3.54
C SER A 49 6.11 6.22 -2.46
N THR A 50 5.45 5.11 -2.79
CA THR A 50 4.44 4.46 -1.93
C THR A 50 4.96 3.28 -1.10
N SER A 51 6.04 2.61 -1.52
CA SER A 51 6.53 1.38 -0.89
C SER A 51 8.00 1.50 -0.50
N SER A 52 8.34 1.18 0.76
CA SER A 52 9.71 1.31 1.27
C SER A 52 10.66 0.25 0.71
N ILE A 53 10.15 -0.92 0.30
CA ILE A 53 10.98 -1.99 -0.28
C ILE A 53 11.78 -1.53 -1.50
N PHE A 54 11.23 -0.63 -2.32
CA PHE A 54 11.93 -0.07 -3.47
C PHE A 54 13.16 0.75 -3.05
N LEU A 55 13.01 1.56 -2.01
CA LEU A 55 14.09 2.35 -1.44
C LEU A 55 15.13 1.46 -0.73
N GLU A 56 14.71 0.35 -0.13
CA GLU A 56 15.62 -0.67 0.41
C GLU A 56 16.48 -1.31 -0.69
N TRP A 57 15.87 -1.70 -1.80
CA TRP A 57 16.57 -2.26 -2.96
C TRP A 57 17.54 -1.25 -3.57
N ILE A 58 17.13 0.01 -3.71
CA ILE A 58 18.00 1.08 -4.19
C ILE A 58 19.17 1.29 -3.24
N LYS A 59 18.94 1.37 -1.93
CA LYS A 59 20.02 1.52 -0.94
C LYS A 59 21.05 0.38 -1.05
N LYS A 60 20.60 -0.84 -1.31
CA LYS A 60 21.46 -2.02 -1.44
C LYS A 60 22.23 -2.04 -2.77
N ASN A 61 21.55 -1.75 -3.88
CA ASN A 61 22.07 -1.99 -5.23
C ASN A 61 22.70 -0.74 -5.86
N ASP A 62 22.28 0.47 -5.47
CA ASP A 62 22.85 1.75 -5.91
C ASP A 62 22.85 2.77 -4.75
N PRO A 63 23.84 2.67 -3.82
CA PRO A 63 23.93 3.58 -2.68
C PRO A 63 24.10 5.05 -3.06
N GLU A 64 24.62 5.35 -4.26
CA GLU A 64 24.81 6.73 -4.70
C GLU A 64 23.48 7.36 -5.14
N LEU A 65 22.65 6.60 -5.88
CA LEU A 65 21.26 6.99 -6.14
C LEU A 65 20.50 7.21 -4.83
N PHE A 66 20.68 6.33 -3.84
CA PHE A 66 20.02 6.48 -2.54
C PHE A 66 20.40 7.79 -1.82
N LYS A 67 21.66 8.22 -1.89
CA LYS A 67 22.09 9.52 -1.33
C LYS A 67 21.42 10.69 -2.04
N ARG A 68 21.30 10.64 -3.38
CA ARG A 68 20.60 11.66 -4.16
C ARG A 68 19.11 11.73 -3.79
N ILE A 69 18.46 10.57 -3.62
CA ILE A 69 17.08 10.50 -3.11
C ILE A 69 17.00 11.14 -1.71
N LYS A 70 17.89 10.77 -0.80
CA LYS A 70 17.89 11.33 0.57
C LYS A 70 18.00 12.87 0.55
N ARG A 71 18.86 13.42 -0.30
CA ARG A 71 18.95 14.88 -0.49
C ARG A 71 17.63 15.46 -0.98
N LEU A 72 16.99 14.85 -1.99
CA LEU A 72 15.69 15.32 -2.51
C LEU A 72 14.54 15.19 -1.48
N VAL A 73 14.64 14.23 -0.55
CA VAL A 73 13.72 14.10 0.60
C VAL A 73 13.92 15.23 1.61
N GLU A 74 15.17 15.62 1.87
CA GLU A 74 15.52 16.78 2.71
C GLU A 74 15.08 18.10 2.07
N GLU A 75 15.11 18.19 0.74
CA GLU A 75 14.59 19.32 -0.05
C GLU A 75 13.04 19.33 -0.18
N GLU A 76 12.34 18.33 0.37
CA GLU A 76 10.87 18.16 0.26
C GLU A 76 10.32 18.01 -1.17
N ARG A 77 11.14 17.45 -2.07
CA ARG A 77 10.82 17.25 -3.49
C ARG A 77 10.58 15.79 -3.84
N PHE A 78 11.14 14.88 -3.06
CA PHE A 78 10.84 13.46 -3.08
C PHE A 78 10.07 13.10 -1.81
N GLU A 79 8.81 12.72 -1.93
CA GLU A 79 7.93 12.45 -0.78
C GLU A 79 7.67 10.94 -0.62
N PRO A 80 8.35 10.25 0.31
CA PRO A 80 7.93 8.92 0.69
C PRO A 80 6.59 9.03 1.44
N VAL A 81 5.56 8.35 0.94
CA VAL A 81 4.21 8.29 1.51
C VAL A 81 3.88 6.88 1.94
N SER A 82 2.70 6.70 2.54
CA SER A 82 2.14 5.44 3.02
C SER A 82 2.87 4.82 4.21
N GLY A 83 4.19 4.82 4.24
CA GLY A 83 4.95 4.14 5.30
C GLY A 83 4.79 2.62 5.27
N LEU A 84 4.30 2.06 4.17
CA LEU A 84 4.17 0.62 3.96
C LEU A 84 5.51 0.03 3.55
N TYR A 85 5.76 -1.21 3.96
CA TYR A 85 6.82 -2.03 3.38
C TYR A 85 6.55 -2.26 1.89
N LEU A 86 5.34 -2.70 1.58
CA LEU A 86 4.85 -2.97 0.24
C LEU A 86 3.31 -2.81 0.20
N GLU A 87 2.75 -2.37 -0.93
CA GLU A 87 1.31 -2.16 -1.12
C GLU A 87 0.49 -3.46 -1.04
N PRO A 88 -0.29 -3.70 0.04
CA PRO A 88 -0.94 -4.99 0.25
C PRO A 88 -2.33 -5.07 -0.40
N ASP A 89 -2.83 -6.29 -0.59
CA ASP A 89 -4.28 -6.50 -0.59
C ASP A 89 -4.83 -6.02 0.76
N CYS A 90 -5.86 -5.20 0.76
CA CYS A 90 -6.37 -4.62 2.00
C CYS A 90 -7.49 -5.44 2.66
N ASN A 91 -8.03 -6.46 1.97
CA ASN A 91 -9.18 -7.24 2.43
C ASN A 91 -8.79 -8.56 3.09
N LEU A 92 -7.80 -9.25 2.53
CA LEU A 92 -7.44 -10.62 2.92
C LEU A 92 -6.47 -10.69 4.10
N PRO A 93 -5.42 -9.84 4.19
CA PRO A 93 -4.57 -9.74 5.37
C PRO A 93 -5.35 -9.33 6.61
N SER A 94 -4.91 -9.80 7.77
CA SER A 94 -5.49 -9.35 9.04
C SER A 94 -5.00 -7.95 9.42
N GLU A 95 -5.71 -7.32 10.37
CA GLU A 95 -5.28 -6.05 10.98
C GLU A 95 -3.85 -6.11 11.51
N THR A 96 -3.42 -7.23 12.10
CA THR A 96 -2.05 -7.37 12.60
C THR A 96 -1.03 -7.35 11.48
N SER A 97 -1.30 -8.03 10.36
CA SER A 97 -0.38 -8.03 9.24
C SER A 97 -0.30 -6.66 8.58
N PHE A 98 -1.44 -5.96 8.47
CA PHE A 98 -1.48 -4.58 8.01
C PHE A 98 -0.65 -3.64 8.90
N LEU A 99 -0.74 -3.79 10.24
CA LEU A 99 0.11 -3.06 11.20
C LEU A 99 1.59 -3.42 11.05
N LYS A 100 1.94 -4.71 10.88
CA LYS A 100 3.33 -5.14 10.63
C LYS A 100 3.89 -4.59 9.33
N ASN A 101 3.05 -4.44 8.30
CA ASN A 101 3.43 -3.79 7.05
C ASN A 101 3.81 -2.32 7.27
N ILE A 102 2.98 -1.57 8.01
CA ILE A 102 3.24 -0.19 8.41
C ILE A 102 4.50 -0.08 9.28
N GLU A 103 4.63 -0.93 10.29
CA GLU A 103 5.78 -0.95 11.21
C GLU A 103 7.09 -1.14 10.45
N THR A 104 7.12 -2.14 9.56
CA THR A 104 8.29 -2.49 8.75
C THR A 104 8.69 -1.34 7.83
N GLY A 105 7.74 -0.75 7.09
CA GLY A 105 8.02 0.34 6.18
C GLY A 105 8.45 1.62 6.89
N ARG A 106 7.74 2.01 7.97
CA ARG A 106 8.09 3.18 8.78
C ARG A 106 9.44 3.05 9.47
N LYS A 107 9.79 1.85 9.97
CA LYS A 107 11.12 1.60 10.54
C LYS A 107 12.20 1.93 9.52
N PHE A 108 12.09 1.41 8.29
CA PHE A 108 13.04 1.73 7.24
C PHE A 108 13.10 3.24 6.92
N LEU A 109 11.95 3.90 6.72
CA LEU A 109 11.91 5.33 6.37
C LEU A 109 12.47 6.21 7.47
N ARG A 110 12.16 5.92 8.74
CA ARG A 110 12.70 6.65 9.90
C ARG A 110 14.21 6.49 9.98
N ASP A 111 14.69 5.25 9.94
CA ASP A 111 16.09 4.95 10.23
C ASP A 111 17.03 5.42 9.09
N ASN A 112 16.52 5.58 7.86
CA ASN A 112 17.33 5.93 6.69
C ASN A 112 17.09 7.34 6.15
N LEU A 113 15.85 7.83 6.22
CA LEU A 113 15.43 9.12 5.65
C LEU A 113 14.91 10.10 6.70
N GLY A 114 14.75 9.69 7.96
CA GLY A 114 14.24 10.55 9.03
C GLY A 114 12.78 10.98 8.80
N LYS A 115 12.00 10.23 8.02
CA LYS A 115 10.60 10.55 7.70
C LYS A 115 9.66 9.48 8.26
N ILE A 116 8.53 9.93 8.81
CA ILE A 116 7.39 9.10 9.20
C ILE A 116 6.16 9.70 8.52
N PRO A 117 5.65 9.07 7.45
CA PRO A 117 4.51 9.61 6.71
C PRO A 117 3.20 9.58 7.50
N ASP A 118 2.35 10.58 7.30
CA ASP A 118 0.99 10.69 7.86
C ASP A 118 -0.12 10.62 6.79
N ILE A 119 0.26 10.30 5.55
CA ILE A 119 -0.61 10.06 4.40
C ILE A 119 -0.50 8.59 4.00
N MET A 120 -1.63 7.87 3.98
CA MET A 120 -1.74 6.53 3.42
C MET A 120 -2.19 6.61 1.96
N PHE A 121 -1.32 6.26 1.01
CA PHE A 121 -1.65 6.20 -0.42
C PHE A 121 -1.55 4.77 -0.94
N ILE A 122 -2.70 4.17 -1.22
CA ILE A 122 -2.84 2.81 -1.76
C ILE A 122 -3.63 2.92 -3.06
N PRO A 123 -2.96 3.17 -4.21
CA PRO A 123 -3.63 3.43 -5.47
C PRO A 123 -4.44 2.24 -5.99
N ASP A 124 -3.96 1.00 -5.82
CA ASP A 124 -4.42 -0.12 -6.64
C ASP A 124 -5.00 -1.34 -5.89
N SER A 125 -5.05 -1.33 -4.56
CA SER A 125 -5.70 -2.42 -3.79
C SER A 125 -7.20 -2.57 -4.05
N PHE A 126 -7.69 -3.82 -4.08
CA PHE A 126 -9.03 -4.20 -4.60
C PHE A 126 -10.17 -4.07 -3.58
N GLY A 127 -10.17 -2.99 -2.80
CA GLY A 127 -11.19 -2.68 -1.79
C GLY A 127 -10.56 -2.36 -0.45
N PHE A 128 -11.32 -1.67 0.41
CA PHE A 128 -10.77 -1.18 1.69
C PHE A 128 -11.75 -1.42 2.84
N PRO A 129 -11.42 -2.36 3.76
CA PRO A 129 -12.24 -2.66 4.92
C PRO A 129 -12.45 -1.48 5.88
N PRO A 130 -13.55 -1.48 6.65
CA PRO A 130 -13.88 -0.38 7.55
C PRO A 130 -12.96 -0.26 8.77
N PHE A 131 -12.05 -1.21 9.02
CA PHE A 131 -11.07 -1.10 10.12
C PHE A 131 -9.92 -0.14 9.79
N ILE A 132 -9.65 0.10 8.49
CA ILE A 132 -8.49 0.90 8.07
C ILE A 132 -8.49 2.31 8.69
N PRO A 133 -9.58 3.09 8.71
CA PRO A 133 -9.58 4.41 9.37
C PRO A 133 -9.21 4.36 10.84
N TYR A 134 -9.58 3.28 11.56
CA TYR A 134 -9.20 3.09 12.95
C TYR A 134 -7.69 2.87 13.08
N VAL A 135 -7.13 1.92 12.33
CA VAL A 135 -5.68 1.67 12.30
C VAL A 135 -4.90 2.92 11.91
N LEU A 136 -5.32 3.60 10.86
CA LEU A 136 -4.68 4.83 10.39
C LEU A 136 -4.62 5.89 11.50
N ARG A 137 -5.70 6.05 12.28
CA ARG A 137 -5.74 7.03 13.38
C ARG A 137 -4.84 6.63 14.54
N GLU A 138 -4.84 5.37 14.94
CA GLU A 138 -3.95 4.87 16.00
C GLU A 138 -2.48 5.02 15.62
N GLU A 139 -2.17 4.80 14.34
CA GLU A 139 -0.83 4.99 13.75
C GLU A 139 -0.52 6.45 13.39
N GLY A 140 -1.38 7.41 13.74
CA GLY A 140 -1.12 8.85 13.55
C GLY A 140 -1.25 9.36 12.11
N TYR A 141 -1.79 8.57 11.19
CA TYR A 141 -2.17 9.05 9.85
C TYR A 141 -3.37 9.99 9.94
N ARG A 142 -3.35 11.03 9.11
CA ARG A 142 -4.44 12.01 8.98
C ARG A 142 -5.21 11.82 7.69
N TYR A 143 -4.54 11.28 6.68
CA TYR A 143 -5.02 11.28 5.30
C TYR A 143 -4.99 9.89 4.68
N PHE A 144 -5.97 9.62 3.82
CA PHE A 144 -6.04 8.42 3.00
C PHE A 144 -6.25 8.81 1.54
N MET A 145 -5.57 8.14 0.62
CA MET A 145 -5.73 8.33 -0.82
C MET A 145 -5.78 6.98 -1.53
N THR A 146 -6.66 6.86 -2.52
CA THR A 146 -6.72 5.71 -3.42
C THR A 146 -7.21 6.12 -4.80
N SER A 147 -6.98 5.25 -5.78
CA SER A 147 -7.49 5.42 -7.15
C SER A 147 -8.41 4.29 -7.57
N LYS A 148 -8.43 3.15 -6.86
CA LYS A 148 -9.11 1.95 -7.32
C LYS A 148 -10.63 2.10 -7.44
N LEU A 149 -11.26 3.01 -6.68
CA LEU A 149 -12.71 3.25 -6.79
C LEU A 149 -13.13 3.82 -8.17
N ASN A 150 -12.18 4.24 -9.02
CA ASN A 150 -12.45 4.65 -10.40
C ASN A 150 -12.81 3.48 -11.31
N TYR A 151 -12.47 2.25 -10.93
CA TYR A 151 -12.66 1.03 -11.73
C TYR A 151 -14.05 0.41 -11.55
N GLU A 152 -15.02 1.14 -10.99
CA GLU A 152 -16.39 0.68 -10.83
C GLU A 152 -17.23 0.90 -12.09
N ALA A 153 -17.73 -0.18 -12.70
CA ALA A 153 -18.40 -0.14 -14.00
C ALA A 153 -19.86 0.38 -13.97
N ARG A 154 -20.65 0.04 -12.94
CA ARG A 154 -22.11 0.30 -12.92
C ARG A 154 -22.57 1.26 -11.83
N CYS A 155 -21.89 1.30 -10.70
CA CYS A 155 -22.27 2.12 -9.55
C CYS A 155 -21.02 2.80 -9.00
N ARG A 156 -20.54 3.85 -9.68
CA ARG A 156 -19.34 4.59 -9.29
C ARG A 156 -19.46 5.13 -7.88
N PHE A 157 -18.37 5.06 -7.15
CA PHE A 157 -18.24 5.70 -5.84
C PHE A 157 -18.62 7.20 -5.93
N PRO A 158 -19.44 7.72 -5.00
CA PRO A 158 -20.09 9.00 -5.18
C PRO A 158 -19.17 10.21 -4.95
N TYR A 159 -18.00 10.06 -4.34
CA TYR A 159 -17.18 11.18 -3.87
C TYR A 159 -15.72 11.09 -4.31
N TYR A 160 -15.14 12.20 -4.75
CA TYR A 160 -13.68 12.36 -4.81
C TYR A 160 -13.05 12.69 -3.45
N TYR A 161 -13.60 13.67 -2.71
CA TYR A 161 -13.12 14.06 -1.39
C TYR A 161 -14.21 13.79 -0.36
N PHE A 162 -13.86 13.20 0.77
CA PHE A 162 -14.80 12.79 1.80
C PHE A 162 -14.08 12.57 3.12
N ILE A 163 -14.84 12.56 4.22
CA ILE A 163 -14.35 12.06 5.50
C ILE A 163 -14.70 10.58 5.56
N TRP A 164 -13.68 9.72 5.59
CA TRP A 164 -13.90 8.28 5.71
C TRP A 164 -14.01 7.91 7.18
N GLU A 165 -15.21 7.46 7.58
CA GLU A 165 -15.51 6.94 8.90
C GLU A 165 -15.45 5.41 8.90
N GLY A 166 -14.55 4.87 9.73
CA GLY A 166 -14.39 3.44 9.93
C GLY A 166 -15.03 2.94 11.22
N LEU A 167 -14.55 1.79 11.68
CA LEU A 167 -14.95 1.21 12.96
C LEU A 167 -14.69 2.19 14.11
N ARG A 168 -15.53 2.11 15.15
CA ARG A 168 -15.43 2.91 16.38
C ARG A 168 -15.47 4.44 16.15
N GLY A 169 -16.01 4.89 15.01
CA GLY A 169 -16.13 6.32 14.68
C GLY A 169 -14.80 6.99 14.33
N ALA A 170 -13.73 6.22 14.09
CA ALA A 170 -12.46 6.76 13.64
C ALA A 170 -12.63 7.39 12.25
N ARG A 171 -12.07 8.60 12.06
CA ARG A 171 -12.25 9.39 10.84
C ARG A 171 -10.91 9.86 10.27
N VAL A 172 -10.73 9.68 8.97
CA VAL A 172 -9.59 10.25 8.21
C VAL A 172 -10.12 11.06 7.02
N LEU A 173 -9.38 12.10 6.63
CA LEU A 173 -9.70 12.83 5.41
C LEU A 173 -9.22 12.02 4.20
N ALA A 174 -10.15 11.62 3.34
CA ALA A 174 -9.92 10.71 2.24
C ALA A 174 -10.05 11.37 0.87
N CYS A 175 -9.22 10.93 -0.07
CA CYS A 175 -9.22 11.33 -1.46
C CYS A 175 -9.25 10.11 -2.38
N GLN A 176 -10.34 9.93 -3.12
CA GLN A 176 -10.36 9.15 -4.35
C GLN A 176 -9.85 10.04 -5.49
N THR A 177 -8.83 9.59 -6.23
CA THR A 177 -8.23 10.41 -7.29
C THR A 177 -9.26 10.78 -8.38
N PRO A 178 -9.34 12.04 -8.82
CA PRO A 178 -10.27 12.45 -9.88
C PRO A 178 -9.94 11.91 -11.28
N GLY A 179 -8.65 11.62 -11.49
CA GLY A 179 -8.08 10.96 -12.66
C GLY A 179 -7.33 9.70 -12.27
N MET A 180 -6.50 9.20 -13.20
CA MET A 180 -5.61 8.06 -12.91
C MET A 180 -4.48 8.48 -11.94
N TYR A 181 -3.81 7.50 -11.34
CA TYR A 181 -2.62 7.69 -10.49
C TYR A 181 -1.31 7.79 -11.28
N MET A 182 -1.41 7.82 -12.60
CA MET A 182 -0.33 8.01 -13.56
C MET A 182 -0.92 8.50 -14.89
N GLY A 183 -0.07 8.93 -15.83
CA GLY A 183 -0.45 9.28 -17.18
C GLY A 183 0.11 10.61 -17.67
N TYR A 184 -0.19 10.94 -18.93
CA TYR A 184 0.24 12.19 -19.55
C TYR A 184 -0.64 13.38 -19.14
N PRO A 185 -0.07 14.55 -18.78
CA PRO A 185 -0.83 15.74 -18.36
C PRO A 185 -1.48 16.47 -19.55
N SER A 186 -2.37 15.79 -20.27
CA SER A 186 -3.09 16.41 -21.38
C SER A 186 -4.05 17.50 -20.89
N PRO A 187 -4.19 18.64 -21.62
CA PRO A 187 -5.09 19.72 -21.23
C PRO A 187 -6.52 19.25 -20.95
N GLY A 188 -7.06 18.39 -21.82
CA GLY A 188 -8.41 17.84 -21.68
C GLY A 188 -8.55 16.91 -20.48
N GLY A 189 -7.53 16.08 -20.19
CA GLY A 189 -7.51 15.21 -19.03
C GLY A 189 -7.49 15.97 -17.71
N VAL A 190 -6.63 16.98 -17.61
CA VAL A 190 -6.51 17.86 -16.44
C VAL A 190 -7.78 18.67 -16.22
N TYR A 191 -8.33 19.27 -17.28
CA TYR A 191 -9.59 20.00 -17.22
C TYR A 191 -10.75 19.11 -16.75
N SER A 192 -10.84 17.90 -17.31
CA SER A 192 -11.86 16.91 -16.93
C SER A 192 -11.75 16.51 -15.46
N ALA A 193 -10.54 16.22 -14.98
CA ALA A 193 -10.28 15.87 -13.58
C ALA A 193 -10.70 17.00 -12.63
N TYR A 194 -10.29 18.24 -12.90
CA TYR A 194 -10.65 19.40 -12.09
C TYR A 194 -12.17 19.61 -12.05
N TRP A 195 -12.85 19.61 -13.20
CA TRP A 195 -14.28 19.89 -13.25
C TRP A 195 -15.14 18.79 -12.66
N LYS A 196 -14.69 17.52 -12.68
CA LYS A 196 -15.34 16.44 -11.93
C LYS A 196 -15.40 16.77 -10.44
N VAL A 197 -14.28 17.17 -9.85
CA VAL A 197 -14.21 17.58 -8.45
C VAL A 197 -15.04 18.83 -8.21
N LYS A 198 -14.83 19.87 -9.01
CA LYS A 198 -15.49 21.17 -8.81
C LYS A 198 -17.00 21.06 -8.89
N ARG A 199 -17.55 20.25 -9.82
CA ARG A 199 -19.00 20.01 -9.92
C ARG A 199 -19.54 19.15 -8.80
N LYS A 200 -18.75 18.20 -8.29
CA LYS A 200 -19.20 17.25 -7.26
C LYS A 200 -19.19 17.86 -5.86
N HIS A 201 -18.18 18.66 -5.55
CA HIS A 201 -17.89 19.13 -4.18
C HIS A 201 -17.85 20.65 -4.04
N GLU A 202 -17.95 21.40 -5.15
CA GLU A 202 -17.75 22.85 -5.19
C GLU A 202 -16.36 23.32 -4.71
N ILE A 203 -15.41 22.39 -4.58
CA ILE A 203 -14.04 22.64 -4.15
C ILE A 203 -13.15 22.96 -5.37
N PRO A 204 -12.47 24.12 -5.40
CA PRO A 204 -11.61 24.54 -6.50
C PRO A 204 -10.16 24.02 -6.35
N LEU A 205 -9.99 22.73 -6.04
CA LEU A 205 -8.70 22.08 -5.82
C LEU A 205 -8.70 20.70 -6.48
N CYS A 206 -7.63 20.33 -7.19
CA CYS A 206 -7.45 19.01 -7.79
C CYS A 206 -6.01 18.54 -7.63
N ILE A 207 -5.81 17.24 -7.39
CA ILE A 207 -4.51 16.57 -7.54
C ILE A 207 -4.49 15.87 -8.91
N PHE A 208 -3.34 15.84 -9.56
CA PHE A 208 -3.12 15.12 -10.80
C PHE A 208 -1.75 14.45 -10.80
N PHE A 209 -1.70 13.17 -11.14
CA PHE A 209 -0.47 12.41 -11.20
C PHE A 209 0.07 12.35 -12.62
N ILE A 210 1.38 12.50 -12.77
CA ILE A 210 2.07 12.31 -14.05
C ILE A 210 3.10 11.20 -13.92
N GLY A 211 3.28 10.45 -15.00
CA GLY A 211 4.24 9.35 -15.06
C GLY A 211 3.69 8.15 -15.81
N GLU A 212 4.46 7.08 -15.81
CA GLU A 212 4.11 5.76 -16.33
C GLU A 212 4.22 4.75 -15.20
N GLY A 213 3.52 3.61 -15.31
CA GLY A 213 3.41 2.68 -14.19
C GLY A 213 2.98 1.29 -14.60
N ASP A 214 2.46 0.55 -13.61
CA ASP A 214 2.25 -0.89 -13.57
C ASP A 214 3.59 -1.64 -13.58
N HIS A 215 4.42 -1.51 -14.62
CA HIS A 215 5.80 -2.04 -14.65
C HIS A 215 6.87 -0.95 -14.45
N GLY A 216 6.54 0.07 -13.66
CA GLY A 216 7.34 1.29 -13.60
C GLY A 216 7.34 2.08 -14.90
N GLY A 217 8.39 2.86 -15.13
CA GLY A 217 8.53 3.65 -16.33
C GLY A 217 8.89 5.11 -16.07
N ALA A 218 9.51 5.68 -17.10
CA ALA A 218 10.11 7.00 -17.04
C ALA A 218 9.08 8.12 -17.09
N VAL A 219 9.32 9.17 -16.32
CA VAL A 219 8.69 10.47 -16.57
C VAL A 219 9.53 11.20 -17.60
N THR A 220 8.88 11.65 -18.68
CA THR A 220 9.59 12.36 -19.74
C THR A 220 9.72 13.85 -19.43
N PRO A 221 10.81 14.50 -19.86
CA PRO A 221 10.95 15.96 -19.81
C PRO A 221 9.75 16.70 -20.39
N SER A 222 9.14 16.15 -21.46
CA SER A 222 7.98 16.74 -22.13
C SER A 222 6.72 16.78 -21.25
N MET A 223 6.51 15.79 -20.38
CA MET A 223 5.41 15.80 -19.40
C MET A 223 5.58 16.94 -18.40
N VAL A 224 6.80 17.12 -17.88
CA VAL A 224 7.10 18.20 -16.91
C VAL A 224 7.02 19.57 -17.58
N GLU A 225 7.56 19.71 -18.78
CA GLU A 225 7.49 20.94 -19.58
C GLU A 225 6.05 21.30 -19.95
N GLU A 226 5.17 20.34 -20.23
CA GLU A 226 3.76 20.61 -20.51
C GLU A 226 3.07 21.26 -19.29
N VAL A 227 3.41 20.81 -18.07
CA VAL A 227 2.93 21.43 -16.82
C VAL A 227 3.56 22.81 -16.57
N LEU A 228 4.87 22.95 -16.77
CA LEU A 228 5.60 24.20 -16.48
C LEU A 228 5.31 25.32 -17.49
N ASN A 229 5.20 24.98 -18.77
CA ASN A 229 5.12 25.96 -19.85
C ASN A 229 3.70 26.50 -20.08
N LYS A 230 2.68 25.97 -19.38
CA LYS A 230 1.27 26.45 -19.41
C LYS A 230 0.88 26.93 -20.81
N ARG A 231 1.01 26.08 -21.84
CA ARG A 231 0.93 26.50 -23.25
C ARG A 231 -0.44 27.12 -23.56
N LYS A 232 -0.54 28.45 -23.43
CA LYS A 232 -1.80 29.23 -23.54
C LYS A 232 -2.57 28.97 -24.84
N ASP A 233 -1.88 28.53 -25.89
CA ASP A 233 -2.45 28.20 -27.20
C ASP A 233 -3.26 26.88 -27.22
N ARG A 234 -3.01 25.93 -26.31
CA ARG A 234 -3.71 24.63 -26.25
C ARG A 234 -4.62 24.45 -25.02
N TRP A 235 -4.51 25.36 -24.07
CA TRP A 235 -5.09 25.26 -22.72
C TRP A 235 -6.25 26.27 -22.55
N HIS A 236 -6.97 26.61 -23.61
CA HIS A 236 -7.88 27.77 -23.65
C HIS A 236 -9.12 27.76 -22.72
N PRO A 237 -9.66 26.63 -22.21
CA PRO A 237 -10.62 26.65 -21.08
C PRO A 237 -9.92 26.52 -19.70
N VAL A 238 -8.60 26.53 -19.70
CA VAL A 238 -7.74 26.06 -18.61
C VAL A 238 -6.79 27.14 -18.08
N ASP A 239 -6.62 28.24 -18.82
CA ASP A 239 -5.87 29.44 -18.41
C ASP A 239 -6.41 30.11 -17.12
N GLU A 240 -7.62 29.74 -16.70
CA GLU A 240 -8.22 30.18 -15.43
C GLU A 240 -7.74 29.37 -14.21
N LEU A 241 -7.04 28.26 -14.42
CA LEU A 241 -6.53 27.38 -13.37
C LEU A 241 -5.06 27.70 -13.04
N ASP A 242 -4.73 27.62 -11.76
CA ASP A 242 -3.36 27.74 -11.29
C ASP A 242 -2.71 26.35 -11.20
N TYR A 243 -1.65 26.18 -11.98
CA TYR A 243 -0.83 24.97 -12.01
C TYR A 243 0.47 25.14 -11.25
N SER A 244 0.73 24.15 -10.40
CA SER A 244 1.98 24.00 -9.70
C SER A 244 2.27 22.52 -9.49
N PHE A 245 3.55 22.15 -9.50
CA PHE A 245 3.96 20.93 -8.84
C PHE A 245 3.83 21.08 -7.32
N GLY A 246 3.61 19.98 -6.61
CA GLY A 246 3.52 19.95 -5.16
C GLY A 246 3.47 18.52 -4.61
N THR A 247 3.63 18.39 -3.30
CA THR A 247 3.55 17.12 -2.57
C THR A 247 2.10 16.75 -2.24
N LEU A 248 1.84 15.48 -1.90
CA LEU A 248 0.56 15.09 -1.33
C LEU A 248 0.31 15.81 0.01
N SER A 249 1.35 16.05 0.81
CA SER A 249 1.25 16.90 2.00
C SER A 249 0.69 18.29 1.68
N SER A 250 1.21 18.95 0.63
CA SER A 250 0.73 20.27 0.21
C SER A 250 -0.72 20.23 -0.31
N PHE A 251 -1.10 19.15 -0.99
CA PHE A 251 -2.48 18.95 -1.46
C PHE A 251 -3.45 18.73 -0.30
N PHE A 252 -3.13 17.83 0.63
CA PHE A 252 -4.01 17.57 1.78
C PHE A 252 -4.11 18.77 2.73
N ALA A 253 -3.03 19.54 2.90
CA ALA A 253 -3.09 20.79 3.66
C ALA A 253 -4.05 21.83 3.04
N GLU A 254 -4.14 21.89 1.71
CA GLU A 254 -5.15 22.73 1.03
C GLU A 254 -6.56 22.13 1.13
N LEU A 255 -6.69 20.80 0.99
CA LEU A 255 -7.98 20.11 1.06
C LEU A 255 -8.59 20.19 2.47
N GLU A 256 -7.77 20.14 3.52
CA GLU A 256 -8.20 20.18 4.92
C GLU A 256 -8.97 21.47 5.25
N LYS A 257 -8.67 22.58 4.56
CA LYS A 257 -9.43 23.85 4.67
C LYS A 257 -10.91 23.73 4.28
N TYR A 258 -11.27 22.66 3.56
CA TYR A 258 -12.64 22.37 3.12
C TYR A 258 -13.29 21.22 3.89
N LYS A 259 -12.62 20.63 4.89
CA LYS A 259 -13.07 19.40 5.57
C LYS A 259 -14.51 19.46 6.08
N ASP A 260 -14.95 20.62 6.57
CA ASP A 260 -16.29 20.80 7.15
C ASP A 260 -17.42 20.77 6.11
N LYS A 261 -17.07 20.87 4.82
CA LYS A 261 -18.01 20.77 3.68
C LYS A 261 -18.06 19.36 3.10
N LEU A 262 -17.15 18.47 3.51
CA LEU A 262 -17.01 17.17 2.90
C LEU A 262 -18.06 16.19 3.44
N PRO A 263 -18.62 15.32 2.59
CA PRO A 263 -19.53 14.28 3.04
C PRO A 263 -18.77 13.26 3.89
N VAL A 264 -19.46 12.68 4.88
CA VAL A 264 -18.97 11.53 5.63
C VAL A 264 -19.39 10.26 4.90
N TYR A 265 -18.44 9.37 4.62
CA TYR A 265 -18.70 8.03 4.13
C TYR A 265 -18.35 7.03 5.23
N SER A 266 -19.34 6.31 5.75
CA SER A 266 -19.16 5.33 6.82
C SER A 266 -19.13 3.91 6.25
N GLY A 267 -18.12 3.14 6.65
CA GLY A 267 -18.00 1.73 6.34
C GLY A 267 -16.92 1.40 5.30
N GLU A 268 -17.09 0.26 4.65
CA GLU A 268 -16.15 -0.29 3.67
C GLU A 268 -16.15 0.53 2.37
N LEU A 269 -14.97 0.85 1.84
CA LEU A 269 -14.86 1.31 0.46
C LEU A 269 -14.87 0.09 -0.47
N TYR A 270 -16.07 -0.45 -0.66
CA TYR A 270 -16.29 -1.69 -1.39
C TYR A 270 -16.05 -1.52 -2.90
N ILE A 271 -15.16 -2.35 -3.46
CA ILE A 271 -14.92 -2.43 -4.91
C ILE A 271 -15.80 -3.54 -5.50
N LYS A 272 -16.68 -3.16 -6.44
CA LYS A 272 -17.64 -4.10 -7.04
C LYS A 272 -17.04 -5.00 -8.14
N THR A 273 -15.84 -4.68 -8.60
CA THR A 273 -15.07 -5.44 -9.60
C THR A 273 -14.09 -6.39 -8.92
N HIS A 274 -13.39 -7.23 -9.69
CA HIS A 274 -12.33 -8.13 -9.20
C HIS A 274 -12.72 -9.14 -8.10
N ARG A 275 -14.00 -9.35 -7.77
CA ARG A 275 -14.46 -10.29 -6.72
C ARG A 275 -13.95 -11.74 -6.83
N GLY A 276 -13.49 -12.16 -8.01
CA GLY A 276 -12.86 -13.47 -8.20
C GLY A 276 -11.53 -13.63 -7.44
N THR A 277 -10.88 -12.52 -7.08
CA THR A 277 -9.60 -12.50 -6.36
C THR A 277 -9.69 -13.12 -4.97
N PHE A 278 -10.87 -13.11 -4.35
CA PHE A 278 -11.11 -13.78 -3.06
C PHE A 278 -11.02 -15.31 -3.14
N THR A 279 -11.23 -15.91 -4.32
CA THR A 279 -11.34 -17.37 -4.48
C THR A 279 -10.23 -18.01 -5.29
N THR A 280 -9.62 -17.28 -6.23
CA THR A 280 -8.48 -17.79 -7.01
C THR A 280 -7.26 -18.03 -6.10
N GLU A 281 -6.31 -18.85 -6.54
CA GLU A 281 -5.08 -19.14 -5.80
C GLU A 281 -5.30 -19.43 -4.30
N ALA A 282 -6.19 -20.39 -4.01
CA ALA A 282 -6.55 -20.73 -2.62
C ALA A 282 -5.34 -21.24 -1.79
N LYS A 283 -4.29 -21.75 -2.46
CA LYS A 283 -3.08 -22.26 -1.82
C LYS A 283 -2.31 -21.18 -1.08
N ILE A 284 -2.01 -20.05 -1.72
CA ILE A 284 -1.29 -18.92 -1.09
C ILE A 284 -2.13 -18.31 0.03
N LYS A 285 -3.44 -18.13 -0.18
CA LYS A 285 -4.36 -17.62 0.85
C LYS A 285 -4.36 -18.50 2.10
N ARG A 286 -4.45 -19.83 1.93
CA ARG A 286 -4.39 -20.80 3.04
C ARG A 286 -3.02 -20.79 3.72
N PHE A 287 -1.94 -20.63 2.96
CA PHE A 287 -0.61 -20.51 3.53
C PHE A 287 -0.49 -19.25 4.39
N LEU A 288 -0.80 -18.07 3.86
CA LEU A 288 -0.65 -16.80 4.59
C LEU A 288 -1.46 -16.78 5.87
N TYR A 289 -2.71 -17.26 5.84
CA TYR A 289 -3.53 -17.40 7.05
C TYR A 289 -2.87 -18.27 8.13
N ARG A 290 -2.26 -19.40 7.73
CA ARG A 290 -1.56 -20.29 8.67
C ARG A 290 -0.23 -19.69 9.14
N ALA A 291 0.52 -19.11 8.20
CA ALA A 291 1.81 -18.50 8.43
C ALA A 291 1.68 -17.35 9.43
N GLU A 292 0.77 -16.40 9.20
CA GLU A 292 0.55 -15.23 10.06
C GLU A 292 0.32 -15.65 11.50
N ARG A 293 -0.56 -16.63 11.70
CA ARG A 293 -0.86 -17.16 13.02
C ARG A 293 0.37 -17.80 13.66
N THR A 294 1.11 -18.63 12.94
CA THR A 294 2.34 -19.24 13.47
C THR A 294 3.36 -18.15 13.85
N LEU A 295 3.48 -17.08 13.07
CA LEU A 295 4.36 -15.97 13.40
C LEU A 295 3.92 -15.24 14.67
N LYS A 296 2.61 -15.05 14.89
CA LYS A 296 2.08 -14.50 16.16
C LYS A 296 2.35 -15.44 17.34
N GLU A 297 2.24 -16.76 17.15
CA GLU A 297 2.58 -17.75 18.17
C GLU A 297 4.06 -17.64 18.58
N ILE A 298 4.95 -17.53 17.59
CA ILE A 298 6.39 -17.35 17.82
C ILE A 298 6.67 -16.00 18.50
N GLU A 299 6.06 -14.91 18.04
CA GLU A 299 6.20 -13.58 18.65
C GLU A 299 5.80 -13.61 20.13
N PHE A 300 4.72 -14.31 20.47
CA PHE A 300 4.29 -14.48 21.86
C PHE A 300 5.30 -15.28 22.70
N LEU A 301 5.85 -16.37 22.14
CA LEU A 301 6.77 -17.29 22.84
C LEU A 301 8.20 -16.76 22.99
N ARG A 302 8.67 -15.99 22.00
CA ARG A 302 10.08 -15.60 21.86
C ARG A 302 10.28 -14.08 21.90
N GLY A 303 9.22 -13.30 21.78
CA GLY A 303 9.29 -11.86 21.56
C GLY A 303 9.72 -11.52 20.13
N ASN A 304 10.01 -10.23 19.91
CA ASN A 304 10.48 -9.72 18.63
C ASN A 304 11.99 -9.97 18.46
N ILE A 305 12.34 -11.07 17.80
CA ILE A 305 13.71 -11.45 17.44
C ILE A 305 13.98 -11.18 15.94
N PRO A 306 15.23 -10.89 15.52
CA PRO A 306 15.56 -10.60 14.11
C PRO A 306 15.13 -11.69 13.13
N GLU A 307 15.24 -12.97 13.51
CA GLU A 307 14.87 -14.11 12.66
C GLU A 307 13.36 -14.14 12.37
N LEU A 308 12.55 -13.60 13.27
CA LEU A 308 11.10 -13.48 13.11
C LEU A 308 10.75 -12.30 12.18
N GLU A 309 11.54 -11.22 12.20
CA GLU A 309 11.37 -10.07 11.29
C GLU A 309 11.51 -10.52 9.82
N ASP A 310 12.48 -11.39 9.51
CA ASP A 310 12.62 -11.96 8.17
C ASP A 310 11.41 -12.77 7.72
N LEU A 311 10.81 -13.56 8.63
CA LEU A 311 9.64 -14.37 8.32
C LEU A 311 8.39 -13.49 8.12
N TRP A 312 8.23 -12.43 8.92
CA TRP A 312 7.21 -11.42 8.69
C TRP A 312 7.40 -10.75 7.34
N ARG A 313 8.63 -10.36 6.98
CA ARG A 313 8.91 -9.75 5.69
C ARG A 313 8.59 -10.67 4.52
N PHE A 314 8.85 -11.97 4.64
CA PHE A 314 8.40 -12.97 3.66
C PHE A 314 6.87 -12.97 3.52
N LEU A 315 6.15 -13.01 4.64
CA LEU A 315 4.69 -12.99 4.64
C LEU A 315 4.14 -11.70 4.00
N LEU A 316 4.63 -10.54 4.44
CA LEU A 316 4.22 -9.22 3.96
C LEU A 316 4.50 -9.01 2.47
N PHE A 317 5.61 -9.56 1.97
CA PHE A 317 5.92 -9.54 0.54
C PHE A 317 4.83 -10.24 -0.29
N TYR A 318 4.38 -11.42 0.18
CA TYR A 318 3.35 -12.21 -0.50
C TYR A 318 1.92 -11.77 -0.18
N GLU A 319 1.73 -10.77 0.68
CA GLU A 319 0.47 -10.04 0.86
C GLU A 319 0.27 -8.92 -0.17
N PHE A 320 1.22 -8.72 -1.09
CA PHE A 320 1.09 -7.80 -2.20
C PHE A 320 -0.24 -7.96 -2.93
N HIS A 321 -0.84 -6.84 -3.34
CA HIS A 321 -2.21 -6.83 -3.81
C HIS A 321 -2.45 -7.75 -5.01
N ASP A 322 -1.54 -7.89 -5.97
CA ASP A 322 -1.70 -8.85 -7.07
C ASP A 322 -1.36 -10.29 -6.67
N THR A 323 -0.25 -10.50 -5.95
CA THR A 323 0.21 -11.84 -5.59
C THR A 323 -0.81 -12.55 -4.70
N LEU A 324 -1.32 -11.87 -3.68
CA LEU A 324 -2.36 -12.43 -2.82
C LEU A 324 -3.71 -12.52 -3.53
N SER A 325 -4.04 -11.57 -4.39
CA SER A 325 -5.26 -11.62 -5.20
C SER A 325 -5.28 -12.76 -6.21
N GLY A 326 -4.13 -13.36 -6.51
CA GLY A 326 -4.03 -14.46 -7.46
C GLY A 326 -4.15 -14.00 -8.91
N THR A 327 -3.58 -12.82 -9.23
CA THR A 327 -3.63 -12.16 -10.55
C THR A 327 -2.29 -12.14 -11.30
N CYS A 328 -1.24 -12.73 -10.73
CA CYS A 328 0.08 -12.87 -11.35
C CYS A 328 0.18 -14.07 -12.31
N ILE A 329 1.29 -14.13 -13.06
CA ILE A 329 1.68 -15.31 -13.87
C ILE A 329 2.09 -16.50 -12.99
N ARG A 330 2.11 -17.69 -13.61
CA ARG A 330 2.45 -18.96 -12.96
C ARG A 330 3.79 -18.93 -12.21
N ASP A 331 4.80 -18.32 -12.82
CA ASP A 331 6.17 -18.29 -12.32
C ASP A 331 6.27 -17.64 -10.93
N VAL A 332 5.42 -16.65 -10.64
CA VAL A 332 5.32 -15.99 -9.33
C VAL A 332 4.88 -16.98 -8.25
N TYR A 333 3.89 -17.84 -8.54
CA TYR A 333 3.42 -18.84 -7.57
C TYR A 333 4.38 -20.02 -7.43
N GLU A 334 5.07 -20.42 -8.50
CA GLU A 334 6.13 -21.42 -8.41
C GLU A 334 7.30 -20.92 -7.56
N ARG A 335 7.67 -19.64 -7.69
CA ARG A 335 8.67 -18.97 -6.84
C ARG A 335 8.23 -18.93 -5.37
N PHE A 336 6.98 -18.56 -5.12
CA PHE A 336 6.39 -18.61 -3.78
C PHE A 336 6.52 -20.02 -3.18
N ASP A 337 6.16 -21.06 -3.94
CA ASP A 337 6.21 -22.45 -3.50
C ASP A 337 7.63 -22.94 -3.13
N GLU A 338 8.67 -22.44 -3.82
CA GLU A 338 10.07 -22.70 -3.47
C GLU A 338 10.42 -22.15 -2.08
N GLY A 339 9.93 -20.96 -1.74
CA GLY A 339 10.17 -20.30 -0.46
C GLY A 339 9.38 -20.89 0.72
N VAL A 340 8.21 -21.48 0.46
CA VAL A 340 7.31 -22.02 1.50
C VAL A 340 7.97 -23.10 2.36
N LYS A 341 8.81 -23.97 1.76
CA LYS A 341 9.48 -25.05 2.52
C LYS A 341 10.47 -24.48 3.54
N GLU A 342 11.27 -23.51 3.12
CA GLU A 342 12.25 -22.86 3.99
C GLU A 342 11.57 -22.00 5.06
N PHE A 343 10.48 -21.29 4.70
CA PHE A 343 9.66 -20.57 5.65
C PHE A 343 9.19 -21.48 6.79
N TRP A 344 8.56 -22.62 6.46
CA TRP A 344 8.04 -23.53 7.49
C TRP A 344 9.15 -24.13 8.34
N LYS A 345 10.27 -24.53 7.73
CA LYS A 345 11.42 -25.04 8.48
C LYS A 345 11.89 -24.02 9.52
N ARG A 346 12.15 -22.78 9.11
CA ARG A 346 12.58 -21.70 10.01
C ARG A 346 11.53 -21.37 11.09
N ALA A 347 10.26 -21.30 10.71
CA ALA A 347 9.17 -21.00 11.64
C ALA A 347 9.03 -22.11 12.71
N GLU A 348 9.09 -23.38 12.31
CA GLU A 348 9.04 -24.51 13.23
C GLU A 348 10.28 -24.56 14.14
N ASP A 349 11.47 -24.28 13.62
CA ASP A 349 12.70 -24.21 14.42
C ASP A 349 12.61 -23.12 15.50
N LEU A 350 12.04 -21.95 15.18
CA LEU A 350 11.85 -20.86 16.13
C LEU A 350 10.74 -21.15 17.16
N ARG A 351 9.65 -21.76 16.71
CA ARG A 351 8.53 -22.14 17.59
C ARG A 351 8.97 -23.23 18.57
N GLY A 352 9.69 -24.23 18.10
CA GLY A 352 10.03 -25.44 18.85
C GLY A 352 8.81 -26.34 19.09
N GLU A 353 8.84 -27.13 20.17
CA GLU A 353 7.73 -28.02 20.56
C GLU A 353 6.56 -27.30 21.25
N GLU A 354 6.67 -25.99 21.45
CA GLU A 354 5.72 -25.18 22.22
C GLU A 354 4.58 -24.65 21.34
N TRP A 355 3.35 -24.69 21.85
CA TRP A 355 2.16 -24.19 21.16
C TRP A 355 1.36 -23.26 22.07
N VAL A 356 0.92 -22.14 21.51
CA VAL A 356 0.12 -21.12 22.20
C VAL A 356 -1.03 -20.68 21.31
N ASN A 357 -2.08 -20.12 21.89
CA ASN A 357 -3.15 -19.49 21.15
C ASN A 357 -2.93 -17.98 21.16
N PRO A 358 -2.53 -17.35 20.03
CA PRO A 358 -2.17 -15.95 20.04
C PRO A 358 -3.38 -15.02 20.03
N ASP A 359 -4.59 -15.54 19.74
CA ASP A 359 -5.78 -14.72 19.51
C ASP A 359 -6.67 -14.55 20.76
N GLU A 360 -6.22 -15.01 21.94
CA GLU A 360 -6.98 -15.01 23.21
C GLU A 360 -8.42 -15.56 23.11
N ARG A 361 -8.71 -16.41 22.12
CA ARG A 361 -10.03 -17.06 21.92
C ARG A 361 -9.90 -18.56 21.99
N GLU A 362 -10.79 -19.27 22.66
CA GLU A 362 -10.80 -20.73 22.65
C GLU A 362 -10.97 -21.24 21.21
N LYS A 363 -10.06 -22.09 20.75
CA LYS A 363 -10.12 -22.67 19.40
C LYS A 363 -9.98 -24.18 19.47
N ILE A 364 -10.88 -24.88 18.79
CA ILE A 364 -10.84 -26.33 18.66
C ILE A 364 -10.31 -26.68 17.26
N TYR A 365 -9.29 -27.53 17.22
CA TYR A 365 -8.78 -28.16 16.00
C TYR A 365 -9.21 -29.61 15.97
N PHE A 366 -9.28 -30.13 14.75
CA PHE A 366 -9.29 -31.56 14.50
C PHE A 366 -7.98 -31.89 13.77
N VAL A 367 -7.15 -32.72 14.38
CA VAL A 367 -5.91 -33.22 13.79
C VAL A 367 -6.13 -34.65 13.35
N GLU A 368 -5.82 -34.98 12.11
CA GLU A 368 -5.87 -36.35 11.60
C GLU A 368 -4.47 -36.97 11.73
N GLU A 369 -4.37 -38.09 12.45
CA GLU A 369 -3.14 -38.86 12.61
C GLU A 369 -3.48 -40.36 12.63
N ASN A 370 -2.88 -41.14 11.73
CA ASN A 370 -3.14 -42.57 11.58
C ASN A 370 -4.65 -42.91 11.45
N GLU A 371 -5.37 -42.22 10.55
CA GLU A 371 -6.82 -42.38 10.30
C GLU A 371 -7.73 -42.06 11.50
N ASN A 372 -7.19 -41.47 12.58
CA ASN A 372 -7.95 -41.05 13.74
C ASN A 372 -8.03 -39.52 13.81
N PHE A 373 -9.20 -39.00 14.17
CA PHE A 373 -9.42 -37.57 14.38
C PHE A 373 -9.29 -37.22 15.86
N TYR A 374 -8.38 -36.31 16.17
CA TYR A 374 -8.11 -35.84 17.53
C TYR A 374 -8.65 -34.43 17.69
N ARG A 375 -9.49 -34.24 18.71
CA ARG A 375 -9.93 -32.91 19.11
C ARG A 375 -8.84 -32.27 19.96
N VAL A 376 -8.35 -31.12 19.51
CA VAL A 376 -7.37 -30.31 20.23
C VAL A 376 -8.04 -29.02 20.66
N ASP A 377 -8.34 -28.90 21.95
CA ASP A 377 -8.86 -27.68 22.54
C ASP A 377 -7.69 -26.81 22.99
N ILE A 378 -7.50 -25.64 22.36
CA ILE A 378 -6.46 -24.70 22.78
C ILE A 378 -7.14 -23.52 23.49
N PRO A 379 -7.05 -23.43 24.83
CA PRO A 379 -7.61 -22.33 25.60
C PRO A 379 -7.02 -20.97 25.20
N PRO A 380 -7.69 -19.85 25.51
CA PRO A 380 -7.21 -18.48 25.30
C PRO A 380 -5.79 -18.20 25.82
N ARG A 381 -5.33 -18.96 26.82
CA ARG A 381 -4.01 -18.82 27.47
C ARG A 381 -3.44 -20.18 27.89
N SER A 382 -3.15 -21.06 26.92
CA SER A 382 -2.28 -22.20 27.21
C SER A 382 -0.83 -21.85 26.90
N LEU A 383 -0.03 -21.63 27.94
CA LEU A 383 1.41 -21.95 27.90
C LEU A 383 1.51 -23.33 28.55
N GLY A 384 1.65 -24.39 27.77
CA GLY A 384 1.65 -25.72 28.38
C GLY A 384 1.86 -26.92 27.48
N GLY A 385 3.13 -27.25 27.24
CA GLY A 385 3.64 -28.62 27.11
C GLY A 385 3.29 -29.39 25.84
N ARG A 386 4.05 -30.48 25.61
CA ARG A 386 3.92 -31.41 24.47
C ARG A 386 2.47 -31.68 24.10
N LYS A 387 2.22 -31.73 22.78
CA LYS A 387 0.97 -32.07 22.07
C LYS A 387 0.02 -33.01 22.82
N GLU A 388 0.56 -34.01 23.50
CA GLU A 388 -0.14 -35.03 24.30
C GLU A 388 -1.10 -34.49 25.37
N LYS A 389 -0.89 -33.31 25.96
CA LYS A 389 -1.76 -32.77 27.03
C LYS A 389 -3.04 -32.07 26.54
N LEU A 390 -3.13 -31.74 25.25
CA LEU A 390 -4.25 -30.98 24.67
C LEU A 390 -5.14 -31.85 23.76
N ILE A 391 -4.79 -33.13 23.60
CA ILE A 391 -5.49 -34.08 22.75
C ILE A 391 -6.49 -34.86 23.60
N SER A 392 -7.77 -34.80 23.24
CA SER A 392 -8.78 -35.75 23.72
C SER A 392 -9.19 -36.67 22.56
N SER A 393 -9.14 -37.98 22.81
CA SER A 393 -9.65 -38.99 21.87
C SER A 393 -11.18 -38.91 21.84
N TRP A 394 -11.74 -38.84 20.64
CA TRP A 394 -13.19 -38.90 20.40
C TRP A 394 -13.64 -40.28 19.98
#